data_AF-A0A2T0S3L2-F1
#
_entry.id   AF-A0A2T0S3L2-F1
#
_cell.length_a   1.000
_cell.length_b   1.000
_cell.length_c   1.000
_cell.angle_alpha   90.00
_cell.angle_beta   90.00
_cell.angle_gamma   90.00
#
_symmetry.space_group_name_H-M   'P 1'
#
loop_
_entity.id
_entity.type
_entity.pdbx_description
1 polymer ?
#
loop_
_entity_poly.entity_id
_entity_poly.type
_entity_poly.pdbx_seq_one_letter_code
_entity_poly.pdbx_strand_id
1 'polypeptide(L)'
;MALEYELTLAGTTPVEVLAERALPDPEERPTGTPPLLSAALWDRYGFMVTVLAGQDGYVSAGADSGMWEWEPGAYVSLSFRLDKFADLDREVTEMLTIVRRVLDSGPEDSTFTLNGDVLLFARFGGELVKHRRESWWSSYASADSIIAG
;
A
#
# COMPACT_ATOMS: atom_id res chain seq x y z
N MET A 1 2.83 -17.69 7.93
CA MET A 1 2.78 -16.37 8.62
C MET A 1 3.09 -15.37 7.54
N ALA A 2 2.17 -14.45 7.25
CA ALA A 2 2.25 -13.56 6.10
C ALA A 2 2.85 -12.21 6.53
N LEU A 3 3.37 -11.46 5.57
CA LEU A 3 3.57 -10.01 5.70
C LEU A 3 2.37 -9.33 5.06
N GLU A 4 1.78 -8.38 5.76
CA GLU A 4 0.64 -7.61 5.27
C GLU A 4 1.04 -6.15 5.13
N TYR A 5 0.95 -5.61 3.93
CA TYR A 5 1.18 -4.20 3.67
C TYR A 5 -0.13 -3.54 3.30
N GLU A 6 -0.35 -2.31 3.77
CA GLU A 6 -1.58 -1.58 3.44
C GLU A 6 -1.27 -0.14 3.08
N LEU A 7 -1.70 0.28 1.88
CA LEU A 7 -1.78 1.66 1.47
C LEU A 7 -3.21 2.16 1.72
N THR A 8 -3.39 3.07 2.66
CA THR A 8 -4.68 3.72 2.94
C THR A 8 -4.69 5.10 2.27
N LEU A 9 -5.73 5.39 1.49
CA LEU A 9 -5.94 6.68 0.81
C LEU A 9 -7.20 7.34 1.37
N ALA A 10 -7.12 8.63 1.73
CA ALA A 10 -8.30 9.38 2.13
C ALA A 10 -9.21 9.70 0.95
N GLY A 11 -10.51 9.71 1.21
CA GLY A 11 -11.54 10.12 0.28
C GLY A 11 -12.41 8.96 -0.20
N THR A 12 -13.11 9.22 -1.30
CA THR A 12 -14.17 8.34 -1.83
C THR A 12 -13.82 7.82 -3.23
N THR A 13 -12.53 7.68 -3.55
CA THR A 13 -12.09 7.11 -4.82
C THR A 13 -12.71 5.71 -4.97
N PRO A 14 -13.47 5.43 -6.05
CA PRO A 14 -14.09 4.12 -6.24
C PRO A 14 -13.04 3.00 -6.31
N VAL A 15 -13.39 1.82 -5.79
CA VAL A 15 -12.47 0.68 -5.73
C VAL A 15 -12.01 0.23 -7.11
N GLU A 16 -12.86 0.34 -8.12
CA GLU A 16 -12.54 0.02 -9.51
C GLU A 16 -11.50 0.99 -10.09
N VAL A 17 -11.64 2.29 -9.78
CA VAL A 17 -10.71 3.32 -10.23
C VAL A 17 -9.35 3.13 -9.55
N LEU A 18 -9.33 2.80 -8.26
CA LEU A 18 -8.08 2.50 -7.58
C LEU A 18 -7.44 1.21 -8.13
N ALA A 19 -8.24 0.17 -8.38
CA ALA A 19 -7.76 -1.09 -8.96
C ALA A 19 -7.13 -0.87 -10.34
N GLU A 20 -7.73 -0.01 -11.18
CA GLU A 20 -7.18 0.36 -12.50
C GLU A 20 -5.87 1.16 -12.39
N ARG A 21 -5.78 2.10 -11.44
CA ARG A 21 -4.55 2.87 -11.17
C ARG A 21 -3.40 1.96 -10.69
N ALA A 22 -3.71 1.01 -9.82
CA ALA A 22 -2.75 0.06 -9.27
C ALA A 22 -2.28 -0.95 -10.34
N LEU A 23 -3.24 -1.57 -11.03
CA LEU A 23 -3.05 -2.70 -11.95
C LEU A 23 -3.77 -2.39 -13.28
N PRO A 24 -3.09 -1.67 -14.19
CA PRO A 24 -3.69 -1.22 -15.45
C PRO A 24 -3.97 -2.39 -16.41
N ASP A 25 -3.19 -3.48 -16.34
CA ASP A 25 -3.43 -4.69 -17.12
C ASP A 25 -4.75 -5.35 -16.68
N PRO A 26 -5.74 -5.50 -17.58
CA PRO A 26 -7.01 -6.14 -17.26
C PRO A 26 -6.88 -7.58 -16.72
N GLU A 27 -5.82 -8.31 -17.08
CA GLU A 27 -5.61 -9.70 -16.61
C GLU A 27 -5.17 -9.75 -15.13
N GLU A 28 -4.58 -8.68 -14.63
CA GLU A 28 -4.09 -8.59 -13.24
C GLU A 28 -5.11 -7.91 -12.31
N ARG A 29 -6.14 -7.29 -12.88
CA ARG A 29 -7.01 -6.37 -12.16
C ARG A 29 -7.84 -7.12 -11.09
N PRO A 30 -7.87 -6.62 -9.85
CA PRO A 30 -8.76 -7.12 -8.81
C PRO A 30 -10.22 -7.16 -9.28
N THR A 31 -10.90 -8.29 -9.05
CA THR A 31 -12.32 -8.47 -9.36
C THR A 31 -13.09 -8.80 -8.09
N GLY A 32 -14.42 -8.64 -8.13
CA GLY A 32 -15.27 -8.83 -6.96
C GLY A 32 -16.54 -8.02 -7.06
N THR A 33 -17.11 -7.68 -5.90
CA THR A 33 -18.28 -6.81 -5.80
C THR A 33 -17.95 -5.72 -4.78
N PRO A 34 -18.11 -4.42 -5.13
CA PRO A 34 -17.90 -3.33 -4.19
C PRO A 34 -18.61 -3.58 -2.84
N PRO A 35 -17.97 -3.21 -1.71
CA PRO A 35 -16.78 -2.38 -1.62
C PRO A 35 -15.45 -3.15 -1.70
N LEU A 36 -15.44 -4.43 -2.10
CA LEU A 36 -14.26 -5.29 -2.02
C LEU A 36 -13.91 -5.91 -3.38
N LEU A 37 -12.69 -5.68 -3.84
CA LEU A 37 -12.09 -6.35 -5.00
C LEU A 37 -10.82 -7.08 -4.58
N SER A 38 -10.50 -8.20 -5.23
CA SER A 38 -9.23 -8.91 -4.95
C SER A 38 -8.70 -9.63 -6.18
N ALA A 39 -7.39 -9.85 -6.20
CA ALA A 39 -6.72 -10.72 -7.16
C ALA A 39 -5.60 -11.51 -6.46
N ALA A 40 -5.55 -12.81 -6.73
CA ALA A 40 -4.43 -13.66 -6.31
C ALA A 40 -3.37 -13.64 -7.42
N LEU A 41 -2.24 -12.99 -7.16
CA LEU A 41 -1.16 -12.80 -8.14
C LEU A 41 0.11 -13.56 -7.72
N TRP A 42 -0.05 -14.69 -7.04
CA TRP A 42 1.05 -15.48 -6.48
C TRP A 42 2.08 -15.90 -7.54
N ASP A 43 1.63 -16.39 -8.68
CA ASP A 43 2.53 -16.89 -9.73
C ASP A 43 3.32 -15.76 -10.41
N ARG A 44 2.72 -14.57 -10.55
CA ARG A 44 3.31 -13.43 -11.26
C ARG A 44 4.14 -12.56 -10.32
N TYR A 45 3.57 -12.18 -9.17
CA TYR A 45 4.12 -11.19 -8.27
C TYR A 45 4.36 -11.68 -6.84
N GLY A 46 3.92 -12.90 -6.48
CA GLY A 46 4.18 -13.47 -5.16
C GLY A 46 3.25 -12.97 -4.05
N PHE A 47 2.18 -12.25 -4.39
CA PHE A 47 1.22 -11.75 -3.41
C PHE A 47 -0.23 -11.84 -3.86
N MET A 48 -1.14 -11.77 -2.89
CA MET A 48 -2.54 -11.41 -3.12
C MET A 48 -2.72 -9.92 -2.86
N VAL A 49 -3.48 -9.26 -3.73
CA VAL A 49 -3.86 -7.85 -3.60
C VAL A 49 -5.35 -7.74 -3.30
N THR A 50 -5.71 -6.81 -2.43
CA THR A 50 -7.11 -6.51 -2.08
C THR A 50 -7.34 -5.01 -2.12
N VAL A 51 -8.46 -4.59 -2.69
CA VAL A 51 -8.93 -3.20 -2.68
C VAL A 51 -10.21 -3.13 -1.88
N LEU A 52 -10.27 -2.25 -0.88
CA LEU A 52 -11.41 -2.11 0.02
C LEU A 52 -11.77 -0.64 0.20
N ALA A 53 -13.02 -0.26 -0.01
CA ALA A 53 -13.53 1.03 0.42
C ALA A 53 -14.18 0.93 1.82
N GLY A 54 -13.97 1.96 2.64
CA GLY A 54 -14.50 2.03 3.99
C GLY A 54 -14.82 3.47 4.42
N GLN A 55 -15.37 3.59 5.62
CA GLN A 55 -15.64 4.85 6.33
C GLN A 55 -15.11 4.71 7.75
N ASP A 56 -14.97 5.84 8.44
CA ASP A 56 -14.51 5.93 9.83
C ASP A 56 -13.17 5.18 10.02
N GLY A 57 -12.22 5.45 9.11
CA GLY A 57 -10.92 4.81 9.11
C GLY A 57 -10.06 5.26 10.30
N TYR A 58 -9.18 4.37 10.74
CA TYR A 58 -8.24 4.63 11.83
C TYR A 58 -6.91 3.95 11.54
N VAL A 59 -5.84 4.73 11.50
CA VAL A 59 -4.46 4.26 11.37
C VAL A 59 -3.73 4.65 12.65
N SER A 60 -3.16 3.67 13.35
CA SER A 60 -2.25 3.90 14.48
C SER A 60 -1.05 2.98 14.34
N ALA A 61 0.10 3.57 14.05
CA ALA A 61 1.31 2.82 13.72
C ALA A 61 2.57 3.50 14.29
N GLY A 62 3.57 2.69 14.62
CA GLY A 62 4.85 3.16 15.11
C GLY A 62 5.69 3.80 14.02
N ALA A 63 5.98 5.09 14.16
CA ALA A 63 6.91 5.88 13.36
C ALA A 63 8.29 6.00 14.06
N ASP A 64 9.20 6.76 13.48
CA ASP A 64 10.56 6.94 14.02
C ASP A 64 10.57 7.70 15.37
N SER A 65 9.63 8.62 15.58
CA SER A 65 9.54 9.47 16.77
C SER A 65 8.48 9.04 17.79
N GLY A 66 7.84 7.87 17.60
CA GLY A 66 6.77 7.38 18.47
C GLY A 66 5.55 6.89 17.68
N MET A 67 4.39 6.86 18.33
CA MET A 67 3.14 6.51 17.66
C MET A 67 2.68 7.64 16.74
N TRP A 68 2.15 7.26 15.59
CA TRP A 68 1.55 8.14 14.60
C TRP A 68 0.11 7.71 14.36
N GLU A 69 -0.79 8.68 14.30
CA GLU A 69 -2.23 8.43 14.23
C GLU A 69 -2.91 9.29 13.17
N TRP A 70 -3.89 8.71 12.49
CA TRP A 70 -4.70 9.39 11.49
C TRP A 70 -6.08 8.75 11.34
N GLU A 71 -7.10 9.61 11.23
CA GLU A 71 -8.51 9.22 11.14
C GLU A 71 -9.12 9.75 9.83
N PRO A 72 -8.98 9.04 8.70
CA PRO A 72 -9.68 9.42 7.48
C PRO A 72 -11.17 9.10 7.59
N GLY A 73 -12.04 10.12 7.42
CA GLY A 73 -13.49 9.93 7.49
C GLY A 73 -14.03 8.96 6.43
N ALA A 74 -13.58 9.10 5.19
CA ALA A 74 -13.78 8.12 4.11
C ALA A 74 -12.41 7.65 3.62
N TYR A 75 -12.28 6.38 3.27
CA TYR A 75 -11.03 5.86 2.74
C TYR A 75 -11.23 4.74 1.72
N VAL A 76 -10.19 4.52 0.94
CA VAL A 76 -9.99 3.30 0.17
C VAL A 76 -8.59 2.77 0.45
N SER A 77 -8.48 1.46 0.70
CA SER A 77 -7.19 0.81 0.95
C SER A 77 -6.83 -0.17 -0.15
N LEU A 78 -5.53 -0.30 -0.37
CA LEU A 78 -4.90 -1.30 -1.22
C LEU A 78 -3.95 -2.11 -0.34
N SER A 79 -4.30 -3.37 -0.07
CA SER A 79 -3.50 -4.25 0.77
C SER A 79 -2.86 -5.38 -0.01
N PHE A 80 -1.65 -5.77 0.41
CA PHE A 80 -0.83 -6.81 -0.17
C PHE A 80 -0.50 -7.84 0.91
N ARG A 81 -0.81 -9.10 0.62
CA ARG A 81 -0.46 -10.23 1.48
C ARG A 81 0.64 -11.03 0.81
N LEU A 82 1.84 -11.03 1.40
CA LEU A 82 3.02 -11.74 0.91
C LEU A 82 3.32 -12.95 1.80
N ASP A 83 3.91 -13.99 1.23
CA ASP A 83 4.48 -15.08 2.03
C ASP A 83 5.88 -14.67 2.53
N LYS A 84 6.06 -14.65 3.85
CA LYS A 84 7.32 -14.23 4.48
C LYS A 84 8.52 -15.11 4.14
N PHE A 85 8.28 -16.30 3.57
CA PHE A 85 9.32 -17.27 3.23
C PHE A 85 9.73 -17.22 1.75
N ALA A 86 9.12 -16.35 0.96
CA ALA A 86 9.41 -16.22 -0.46
C ALA A 86 10.60 -15.27 -0.72
N ASP A 87 10.89 -15.02 -2.01
CA ASP A 87 11.91 -14.06 -2.44
C ASP A 87 11.38 -12.62 -2.26
N LEU A 88 11.54 -12.11 -1.03
CA LEU A 88 10.94 -10.85 -0.62
C LEU A 88 11.48 -9.62 -1.38
N ASP A 89 12.70 -9.64 -1.94
CA ASP A 89 13.24 -8.45 -2.62
C ASP A 89 12.50 -8.17 -3.92
N ARG A 90 12.24 -9.22 -4.71
CA ARG A 90 11.44 -9.13 -5.93
C ARG A 90 10.00 -8.75 -5.61
N GLU A 91 9.36 -9.44 -4.67
CA GLU A 91 7.94 -9.24 -4.33
C GLU A 91 7.68 -7.83 -3.78
N VAL A 92 8.57 -7.33 -2.91
CA VAL A 92 8.50 -5.95 -2.39
C VAL A 92 8.72 -4.94 -3.51
N THR A 93 9.64 -5.20 -4.44
CA THR A 93 9.88 -4.31 -5.59
C THR A 93 8.63 -4.18 -6.48
N GLU A 94 7.97 -5.30 -6.79
CA GLU A 94 6.73 -5.29 -7.58
C GLU A 94 5.59 -4.60 -6.83
N MET A 95 5.43 -4.89 -5.53
CA MET A 95 4.45 -4.22 -4.67
C MET A 95 4.66 -2.70 -4.64
N LEU A 96 5.88 -2.23 -4.40
CA LEU A 96 6.19 -0.80 -4.37
C LEU A 96 6.00 -0.13 -5.73
N THR A 97 6.19 -0.85 -6.83
CA THR A 97 5.89 -0.35 -8.17
C THR A 97 4.39 -0.07 -8.33
N ILE A 98 3.54 -0.96 -7.81
CA ILE A 98 2.08 -0.75 -7.78
C ILE A 98 1.72 0.45 -6.89
N VAL A 99 2.28 0.52 -5.67
CA VAL A 99 2.07 1.65 -4.75
C VAL A 99 2.47 2.98 -5.40
N ARG A 100 3.61 3.01 -6.08
CA ARG A 100 4.07 4.20 -6.82
C ARG A 100 3.06 4.63 -7.88
N ARG A 101 2.53 3.71 -8.71
CA ARG A 101 1.53 4.04 -9.73
C ARG A 101 0.30 4.70 -9.12
N VAL A 102 -0.14 4.21 -7.97
CA VAL A 102 -1.26 4.81 -7.23
C VAL A 102 -0.91 6.23 -6.77
N LEU A 103 0.25 6.43 -6.15
CA LEU A 103 0.69 7.76 -5.70
C LEU A 103 0.87 8.76 -6.86
N ASP A 104 1.42 8.32 -7.99
CA ASP A 104 1.68 9.15 -9.17
C ASP A 104 0.38 9.57 -9.89
N SER A 105 -0.70 8.79 -9.72
CA SER A 105 -1.97 8.98 -10.45
C SER A 105 -3.07 9.69 -9.65
N GLY A 106 -2.81 10.09 -8.41
CA GLY A 106 -3.79 10.88 -7.66
C GLY A 106 -3.19 11.61 -6.46
N PRO A 107 -3.89 12.64 -5.95
CA PRO A 107 -3.37 13.56 -4.94
C PRO A 107 -3.76 13.21 -3.50
N GLU A 108 -4.41 12.07 -3.25
CA GLU A 108 -4.96 11.72 -1.94
C GLU A 108 -3.89 11.72 -0.83
N ASP A 109 -4.25 12.23 0.34
CA ASP A 109 -3.46 11.97 1.54
C ASP A 109 -3.44 10.47 1.81
N SER A 110 -2.29 9.95 2.23
CA SER A 110 -2.08 8.51 2.28
C SER A 110 -1.09 8.05 3.33
N THR A 111 -1.23 6.80 3.74
CA THR A 111 -0.30 6.12 4.64
C THR A 111 0.01 4.74 4.12
N PHE A 112 1.25 4.29 4.32
CA PHE A 112 1.64 2.93 4.02
C PHE A 112 2.19 2.25 5.26
N THR A 113 1.54 1.16 5.67
CA THR A 113 1.87 0.42 6.88
C THR A 113 2.29 -1.01 6.57
N LEU A 114 3.10 -1.58 7.46
CA LEU A 114 3.44 -3.00 7.51
C LEU A 114 2.81 -3.60 8.78
N ASN A 115 2.12 -4.73 8.61
CA ASN A 115 1.41 -5.51 9.62
C ASN A 115 0.45 -4.70 10.51
N GLY A 116 0.01 -3.53 10.01
CA GLY A 116 -0.87 -2.61 10.72
C GLY A 116 -0.22 -1.82 11.85
N ASP A 117 1.05 -2.07 12.19
CA ASP A 117 1.69 -1.50 13.38
C ASP A 117 2.99 -0.74 13.09
N VAL A 118 3.55 -0.85 11.88
CA VAL A 118 4.75 -0.12 11.46
C VAL A 118 4.41 0.85 10.35
N LEU A 119 4.63 2.14 10.56
CA LEU A 119 4.48 3.15 9.52
C LEU A 119 5.73 3.15 8.63
N LEU A 120 5.56 3.03 7.32
CA LEU A 120 6.63 3.06 6.33
C LEU A 120 6.71 4.42 5.62
N PHE A 121 5.57 5.02 5.29
CA PHE A 121 5.51 6.43 4.90
C PHE A 121 4.13 7.03 5.19
N ALA A 122 4.10 8.35 5.26
CA ALA A 122 2.89 9.15 5.22
C ALA A 122 3.03 10.21 4.12
N ARG A 123 1.98 10.43 3.32
CA ARG A 123 1.88 11.53 2.36
C ARG A 123 0.73 12.45 2.76
N PHE A 124 1.04 13.70 3.10
CA PHE A 124 0.03 14.69 3.49
C PHE A 124 0.28 16.02 2.81
N GLY A 125 -0.77 16.61 2.24
CA GLY A 125 -0.65 17.90 1.53
C GLY A 125 0.32 17.86 0.35
N GLY A 126 0.49 16.67 -0.26
CA GLY A 126 1.43 16.43 -1.35
C GLY A 126 2.89 16.18 -0.93
N GLU A 127 3.22 16.24 0.36
CA GLU A 127 4.55 15.93 0.88
C GLU A 127 4.61 14.48 1.37
N LEU A 128 5.56 13.68 0.88
CA LEU A 128 5.77 12.30 1.31
C LEU A 128 6.96 12.22 2.26
N VAL A 129 6.72 11.68 3.46
CA VAL A 129 7.74 11.44 4.48
C VAL A 129 7.88 9.94 4.70
N LYS A 130 9.06 9.39 4.40
CA LYS A 130 9.41 8.00 4.72
C LYS A 130 9.85 7.86 6.17
N HIS A 131 9.42 6.76 6.77
CA HIS A 131 9.82 6.29 8.09
C HIS A 131 10.64 5.00 7.99
N ARG A 132 11.39 4.61 9.02
CA ARG A 132 12.15 3.34 9.03
C ARG A 132 13.20 3.22 7.92
N ARG A 133 13.76 4.34 7.44
CA ARG A 133 14.71 4.36 6.31
C ARG A 133 15.90 3.43 6.52
N GLU A 134 16.50 3.49 7.70
CA GLU A 134 17.71 2.72 8.02
C GLU A 134 17.44 1.24 8.32
N SER A 135 16.17 0.83 8.50
CA SER A 135 15.82 -0.54 8.89
C SER A 135 15.01 -1.27 7.82
N TRP A 136 13.89 -0.72 7.35
CA TRP A 136 13.03 -1.41 6.38
C TRP A 136 13.46 -1.09 4.95
N TRP A 137 13.57 0.20 4.60
CA TRP A 137 13.88 0.62 3.23
C TRP A 137 15.28 0.19 2.78
N SER A 138 16.29 0.31 3.66
CA SER A 138 17.65 -0.15 3.36
C SER A 138 17.78 -1.67 3.20
N SER A 139 16.81 -2.45 3.69
CA SER A 139 16.81 -3.90 3.55
C SER A 139 16.45 -4.37 2.14
N TYR A 140 15.88 -3.49 1.32
CA TYR A 140 15.45 -3.79 -0.05
C TYR A 140 16.16 -2.82 -1.01
N ALA A 141 17.13 -3.32 -1.77
CA ALA A 141 18.08 -2.48 -2.50
C ALA A 141 17.41 -1.50 -3.49
N SER A 142 16.26 -1.90 -4.05
CA SER A 142 15.52 -1.09 -5.04
C SER A 142 14.43 -0.22 -4.42
N ALA A 143 13.97 -0.53 -3.19
CA ALA A 143 12.76 0.07 -2.60
C ALA A 143 12.84 1.59 -2.46
N ASP A 144 13.98 2.10 -1.99
CA ASP A 144 14.16 3.53 -1.73
C ASP A 144 14.08 4.37 -3.02
N SER A 145 14.49 3.80 -4.15
CA SER A 145 14.45 4.47 -5.46
C SER A 145 13.08 4.45 -6.14
N ILE A 146 12.18 3.55 -5.73
CA ILE A 146 10.85 3.39 -6.33
C ILE A 146 9.89 4.45 -5.83
N ILE A 147 9.84 4.66 -4.51
CA ILE A 147 9.02 5.68 -3.87
C ILE A 147 9.89 6.90 -3.61
N ALA A 148 9.65 8.01 -4.30
CA ALA A 148 10.37 9.25 -4.05
C ALA A 148 9.89 9.90 -2.75
N GLY A 149 10.81 10.19 -1.83
CA GLY A 149 10.55 10.77 -0.51
C GLY A 149 11.78 10.74 0.37
#